data_AF-A0A250IG77-F1
#
_entry.id   AF-A0A250IG77-F1
#
_cell.length_a   1.000
_cell.length_b   1.000
_cell.length_c   1.000
_cell.angle_alpha   90.00
_cell.angle_beta   90.00
_cell.angle_gamma   90.00
#
_symmetry.space_group_name_H-M   'P 1'
#
loop_
_entity.id
_entity.type
_entity.pdbx_description
1 polymer ?
#
loop_
_entity_poly.entity_id
_entity_poly.type
_entity_poly.pdbx_seq_one_letter_code
_entity_poly.pdbx_strand_id
1 'polypeptide(L)'
;MSALRPKNSFALLFMGSCLVSSLASAQTILIVPLERTDSSSMKESNSSYTCPSDKVLTGRMHTGDENGQTTYQCASLEAIDADTLAPISGTIRIEAQNWSGNIKESSGTWYNAPAGMVLIGRAHDGDENGNTRYRPARITLNGRAIEIIDSKTSGDIKESSGTWFKTETRQVMTGRMHKGDENKYTQYKSGTMRVTGSASSAPQAEGSGSTQTAPDAKAPAPQKTQTTPPGKTATPGSAPAPH
;
A
#
# COMPACT_ATOMS: atom_id res chain seq x y z
N MET A 1 -11.62 -24.18 85.95
CA MET A 1 -12.86 -24.28 85.15
C MET A 1 -13.18 -22.88 84.65
N SER A 2 -12.52 -22.42 83.58
CA SER A 2 -13.08 -22.35 82.21
C SER A 2 -14.52 -21.83 82.14
N ALA A 3 -14.70 -20.55 81.80
CA ALA A 3 -15.25 -20.13 80.50
C ALA A 3 -15.53 -18.61 80.49
N LEU A 4 -14.69 -17.85 79.77
CA LEU A 4 -15.08 -16.58 79.18
C LEU A 4 -15.84 -16.85 77.88
N ARG A 5 -16.92 -16.10 77.61
CA ARG A 5 -17.42 -15.85 76.25
C ARG A 5 -17.69 -14.36 76.07
N PRO A 6 -17.01 -13.67 75.14
CA PRO A 6 -17.44 -12.36 74.66
C PRO A 6 -18.43 -12.48 73.50
N LYS A 7 -19.25 -11.45 73.38
CA LYS A 7 -20.36 -11.28 72.43
C LYS A 7 -19.83 -11.00 71.01
N ASN A 8 -20.48 -11.62 70.02
CA ASN A 8 -20.30 -11.34 68.59
C ASN A 8 -20.60 -9.87 68.28
N SER A 9 -19.63 -9.15 67.74
CA SER A 9 -19.85 -7.92 66.98
C SER A 9 -19.42 -8.19 65.54
N PHE A 10 -20.42 -8.43 64.68
CA PHE A 10 -20.22 -8.59 63.25
C PHE A 10 -20.27 -7.20 62.61
N ALA A 11 -19.12 -6.59 62.38
CA ALA A 11 -18.99 -5.34 61.63
C ALA A 11 -18.90 -5.68 60.14
N LEU A 12 -19.99 -5.46 59.40
CA LEU A 12 -20.05 -5.65 57.96
C LEU A 12 -19.53 -4.38 57.27
N LEU A 13 -18.26 -4.42 56.84
CA LEU A 13 -17.61 -3.34 56.11
C LEU A 13 -17.91 -3.50 54.61
N PHE A 14 -18.84 -2.71 54.07
CA PHE A 14 -19.05 -2.62 52.63
C PHE A 14 -17.90 -1.79 52.01
N MET A 15 -16.87 -2.46 51.50
CA MET A 15 -15.94 -1.84 50.55
C MET A 15 -16.68 -1.66 49.22
N GLY A 16 -17.18 -0.46 48.97
CA GLY A 16 -17.66 -0.05 47.66
C GLY A 16 -16.50 -0.04 46.66
N SER A 17 -16.34 -1.14 45.93
CA SER A 17 -15.44 -1.20 44.78
C SER A 17 -16.07 -0.37 43.65
N CYS A 18 -15.60 0.85 43.48
CA CYS A 18 -15.94 1.68 42.34
C CYS A 18 -15.15 1.13 41.13
N LEU A 19 -15.78 0.24 40.37
CA LEU A 19 -15.31 -0.19 39.06
C LEU A 19 -15.41 1.01 38.10
N VAL A 20 -14.39 1.86 38.09
CA VAL A 20 -14.12 2.74 36.94
C VAL A 20 -13.79 1.84 35.76
N SER A 21 -14.84 1.50 35.00
CA SER A 21 -14.69 0.82 33.72
C SER A 21 -14.02 1.79 32.77
N SER A 22 -12.69 1.72 32.67
CA SER A 22 -11.95 2.41 31.63
C SER A 22 -12.43 1.86 30.30
N LEU A 23 -13.21 2.65 29.57
CA LEU A 23 -13.41 2.44 28.14
C LEU A 23 -12.05 2.70 27.50
N ALA A 24 -11.22 1.66 27.38
CA ALA A 24 -10.04 1.71 26.54
C ALA A 24 -10.55 1.96 25.11
N SER A 25 -10.41 3.20 24.63
CA SER A 25 -10.65 3.52 23.24
C SER A 25 -9.74 2.62 22.40
N ALA A 26 -10.32 1.94 21.42
CA ALA A 26 -9.52 1.15 20.48
C ALA A 26 -8.55 2.10 19.78
N GLN A 27 -7.25 1.94 20.06
CA GLN A 27 -6.21 2.78 19.48
C GLN A 27 -6.30 2.73 17.96
N THR A 28 -6.52 3.86 17.29
CA THR A 28 -6.54 3.90 15.83
C THR A 28 -5.14 4.20 15.32
N ILE A 29 -4.57 3.29 14.52
CA ILE A 29 -3.23 3.45 13.95
C ILE A 29 -3.37 3.78 12.47
N LEU A 30 -2.74 4.88 12.06
CA LEU A 30 -2.60 5.27 10.65
C LEU A 30 -1.18 4.98 10.18
N ILE A 31 -1.03 4.66 8.90
CA ILE A 31 0.27 4.72 8.21
C ILE A 31 0.23 5.91 7.27
N VAL A 32 1.17 6.84 7.41
CA VAL A 32 1.17 8.12 6.71
C VAL A 32 2.48 8.35 5.94
N PRO A 33 2.45 9.12 4.83
CA PRO A 33 3.65 9.65 4.21
C PRO A 33 4.50 10.48 5.19
N LEU A 34 5.80 10.20 5.26
CA LEU A 34 6.76 10.96 6.05
C LEU A 34 7.65 11.84 5.16
N GLU A 35 8.67 11.27 4.52
CA GLU A 35 9.59 12.02 3.67
C GLU A 35 9.24 11.85 2.20
N ARG A 36 8.90 12.95 1.55
CA ARG A 36 8.53 13.00 0.13
C ARG A 36 9.71 13.42 -0.72
N THR A 37 9.98 12.66 -1.78
CA THR A 37 11.05 12.90 -2.74
C THR A 37 10.52 12.74 -4.15
N ASP A 38 10.85 13.68 -5.03
CA ASP A 38 10.48 13.61 -6.44
C ASP A 38 11.54 12.77 -7.20
N SER A 39 11.08 12.00 -8.19
CA SER A 39 11.96 11.25 -9.07
C SER A 39 12.71 12.17 -10.04
N SER A 40 13.71 11.65 -10.74
CA SER A 40 14.12 12.28 -11.99
C SER A 40 12.95 12.28 -12.97
N SER A 41 12.90 13.30 -13.84
CA SER A 41 11.94 13.32 -14.94
C SER A 41 12.30 12.28 -16.01
N MET A 42 11.29 11.67 -16.61
CA MET A 42 11.45 10.70 -17.69
C MET A 42 10.41 10.95 -18.77
N LYS A 43 10.76 10.63 -20.02
CA LYS A 43 9.82 10.72 -21.14
C LYS A 43 8.59 9.86 -20.83
N GLU A 44 7.39 10.36 -21.09
CA GLU A 44 6.15 9.63 -20.80
C GLU A 44 6.03 8.34 -21.62
N SER A 45 6.25 8.44 -22.95
CA SER A 45 6.28 7.28 -23.83
C SER A 45 7.38 6.30 -23.40
N ASN A 46 7.03 5.01 -23.32
CA ASN A 46 7.96 3.92 -23.01
C ASN A 46 8.61 4.04 -21.62
N SER A 47 7.92 4.65 -20.67
CA SER A 47 8.35 4.74 -19.27
C SER A 47 7.88 3.57 -18.43
N SER A 48 8.73 3.16 -17.49
CA SER A 48 8.35 2.26 -16.42
C SER A 48 9.02 2.72 -15.14
N TYR A 49 8.21 3.12 -14.17
CA TYR A 49 8.68 3.64 -12.90
C TYR A 49 8.07 2.86 -11.73
N THR A 50 8.90 2.51 -10.77
CA THR A 50 8.49 2.07 -9.43
C THR A 50 9.27 2.92 -8.44
N CYS A 51 8.60 3.40 -7.40
CA CYS A 51 9.26 4.07 -6.29
C CYS A 51 10.41 3.20 -5.74
N PRO A 52 11.45 3.83 -5.16
CA PRO A 52 12.48 3.10 -4.42
C PRO A 52 11.88 2.17 -3.36
N SER A 53 12.67 1.21 -2.89
CA SER A 53 12.24 0.30 -1.81
C SER A 53 11.69 1.08 -0.62
N ASP A 54 10.63 0.53 -0.01
CA ASP A 54 9.97 1.09 1.16
C ASP A 54 9.31 2.47 0.95
N LYS A 55 9.04 2.84 -0.32
CA LYS A 55 8.30 4.05 -0.66
C LYS A 55 7.06 3.78 -1.50
N VAL A 56 6.09 4.70 -1.42
CA VAL A 56 4.82 4.65 -2.16
C VAL A 56 4.60 5.92 -2.97
N LEU A 57 3.76 5.84 -4.00
CA LEU A 57 3.40 7.01 -4.81
C LEU A 57 2.50 7.96 -4.03
N THR A 58 2.85 9.24 -4.06
CA THR A 58 2.10 10.33 -3.44
C THR A 58 1.90 11.53 -4.36
N GLY A 59 2.39 11.46 -5.60
CA GLY A 59 2.14 12.49 -6.60
C GLY A 59 2.67 12.14 -7.97
N ARG A 60 2.21 12.88 -8.96
CA ARG A 60 2.68 12.83 -10.34
C ARG A 60 2.51 14.21 -10.97
N MET A 61 3.48 14.58 -11.80
CA MET A 61 3.39 15.68 -12.75
C MET A 61 3.73 15.13 -14.13
N HIS A 62 3.06 15.67 -15.13
CA HIS A 62 3.42 15.49 -16.52
C HIS A 62 3.41 16.87 -17.19
N THR A 63 4.27 17.08 -18.19
CA THR A 63 4.36 18.34 -18.95
C THR A 63 4.49 18.01 -20.43
N GLY A 64 3.75 18.68 -21.30
CA GLY A 64 3.89 18.51 -22.75
C GLY A 64 2.98 17.41 -23.32
N ASP A 65 3.41 16.87 -24.45
CA ASP A 65 2.74 15.74 -25.12
C ASP A 65 3.36 14.38 -24.72
N GLU A 66 3.21 13.29 -25.49
CA GLU A 66 3.75 11.97 -25.10
C GLU A 66 5.29 11.96 -25.13
N ASN A 67 5.89 12.98 -25.74
CA ASN A 67 7.32 13.27 -25.67
C ASN A 67 7.72 14.16 -24.48
N GLY A 68 6.72 14.61 -23.75
CA GLY A 68 6.77 15.32 -22.51
C GLY A 68 7.35 14.51 -21.36
N GLN A 69 7.63 15.24 -20.29
CA GLN A 69 8.36 14.74 -19.13
C GLN A 69 7.40 14.44 -17.99
N THR A 70 7.52 13.24 -17.45
CA THR A 70 6.80 12.78 -16.27
C THR A 70 7.72 12.69 -15.08
N THR A 71 7.26 13.21 -13.95
CA THR A 71 7.93 13.11 -12.66
C THR A 71 6.96 12.53 -11.64
N TYR A 72 7.45 11.60 -10.83
CA TYR A 72 6.68 10.98 -9.75
C TYR A 72 7.15 11.52 -8.40
N GLN A 73 6.24 11.59 -7.44
CA GLN A 73 6.61 11.81 -6.05
C GLN A 73 6.41 10.50 -5.27
N CYS A 74 7.45 10.13 -4.53
CA CYS A 74 7.45 8.97 -3.65
C CYS A 74 7.59 9.41 -2.19
N ALA A 75 7.01 8.67 -1.26
CA ALA A 75 7.16 8.93 0.16
C ALA A 75 7.59 7.70 0.95
N SER A 76 8.50 7.86 1.92
CA SER A 76 8.63 6.89 3.02
C SER A 76 7.38 6.93 3.89
N LEU A 77 7.21 5.92 4.74
CA LEU A 77 6.04 5.75 5.58
C LEU A 77 6.40 5.75 7.07
N GLU A 78 5.49 6.25 7.89
CA GLU A 78 5.54 6.20 9.35
C GLU A 78 4.17 5.76 9.90
N ALA A 79 4.16 4.99 10.99
CA ALA A 79 2.95 4.67 11.71
C ALA A 79 2.73 5.70 12.81
N ILE A 80 1.50 6.21 12.94
CA ILE A 80 1.12 7.19 13.96
C ILE A 80 -0.17 6.79 14.64
N ASP A 81 -0.32 7.24 15.87
CA ASP A 81 -1.60 7.26 16.57
C ASP A 81 -2.51 8.33 15.96
N ALA A 82 -3.75 7.99 15.61
CA ALA A 82 -4.64 8.88 14.88
C ALA A 82 -5.06 10.12 15.69
N ASP A 83 -5.14 10.00 17.01
CA ASP A 83 -5.65 11.03 17.91
C ASP A 83 -4.51 11.94 18.39
N THR A 84 -3.41 11.34 18.83
CA THR A 84 -2.26 12.08 19.39
C THR A 84 -1.23 12.48 18.36
N LEU A 85 -1.26 11.87 17.17
CA LEU A 85 -0.26 12.00 16.10
C LEU A 85 1.15 11.58 16.51
N ALA A 86 1.28 10.89 17.65
CA ALA A 86 2.55 10.36 18.10
C ALA A 86 3.00 9.20 17.21
N PRO A 87 4.30 9.12 16.87
CA PRO A 87 4.87 7.97 16.19
C PRO A 87 4.64 6.67 16.96
N ILE A 88 4.34 5.60 16.22
CA ILE A 88 4.19 4.24 16.73
C ILE A 88 5.33 3.39 16.16
N SER A 89 6.13 2.82 17.05
CA SER A 89 7.20 1.90 16.67
C SER A 89 6.62 0.62 16.06
N GLY A 90 7.23 0.16 14.96
CA GLY A 90 6.88 -1.09 14.32
C GLY A 90 7.57 -1.24 12.98
N THR A 91 7.45 -2.42 12.40
CA THR A 91 7.98 -2.71 11.06
C THR A 91 6.86 -2.53 10.04
N ILE A 92 6.97 -1.49 9.22
CA ILE A 92 6.16 -1.33 8.02
C ILE A 92 6.80 -2.18 6.92
N ARG A 93 6.01 -3.03 6.26
CA ARG A 93 6.44 -3.79 5.08
C ARG A 93 5.65 -3.36 3.85
N ILE A 94 6.37 -3.15 2.75
CA ILE A 94 5.80 -2.83 1.44
C ILE A 94 6.10 -4.00 0.50
N GLU A 95 5.07 -4.79 0.20
CA GLU A 95 5.18 -5.96 -0.66
C GLU A 95 4.62 -5.66 -2.04
N ALA A 96 5.52 -5.35 -2.97
CA ALA A 96 5.17 -5.10 -4.37
C ALA A 96 4.44 -6.30 -4.97
N GLN A 97 3.31 -6.04 -5.62
CA GLN A 97 2.55 -7.06 -6.34
C GLN A 97 2.91 -7.02 -7.84
N ASN A 98 2.35 -7.97 -8.59
CA ASN A 98 2.44 -7.98 -10.03
C ASN A 98 1.86 -6.69 -10.63
N TRP A 99 2.44 -6.25 -11.73
CA TRP A 99 1.87 -5.20 -12.57
C TRP A 99 0.44 -5.57 -12.97
N SER A 100 -0.43 -4.58 -13.04
CA SER A 100 -1.78 -4.75 -13.58
C SER A 100 -1.72 -5.20 -15.05
N GLY A 101 -2.85 -5.70 -15.54
CA GLY A 101 -3.08 -5.80 -16.98
C GLY A 101 -3.02 -4.42 -17.65
N ASN A 102 -2.92 -4.43 -18.98
CA ASN A 102 -2.87 -3.21 -19.78
C ASN A 102 -4.21 -2.47 -19.73
N ILE A 103 -4.12 -1.15 -19.55
CA ILE A 103 -5.26 -0.25 -19.49
C ILE A 103 -5.05 0.81 -20.58
N LYS A 104 -5.98 0.86 -21.52
CA LYS A 104 -6.01 1.91 -22.54
C LYS A 104 -6.48 3.20 -21.90
N GLU A 105 -5.58 4.15 -21.68
CA GLU A 105 -5.89 5.41 -20.97
C GLU A 105 -6.93 6.26 -21.70
N SER A 106 -6.88 6.35 -23.03
CA SER A 106 -7.87 7.11 -23.79
C SER A 106 -9.33 6.63 -23.60
N SER A 107 -9.55 5.44 -23.04
CA SER A 107 -10.90 4.91 -22.76
C SER A 107 -11.63 5.54 -21.57
N GLY A 108 -10.94 6.29 -20.68
CA GLY A 108 -11.58 6.76 -19.44
C GLY A 108 -11.70 5.69 -18.36
N THR A 109 -11.02 4.54 -18.52
CA THR A 109 -11.12 3.43 -17.57
C THR A 109 -10.33 3.73 -16.30
N TRP A 110 -10.99 3.55 -15.16
CA TRP A 110 -10.33 3.63 -13.86
C TRP A 110 -9.43 2.43 -13.60
N TYR A 111 -8.21 2.70 -13.18
CA TYR A 111 -7.49 1.77 -12.34
C TYR A 111 -7.70 2.11 -10.86
N ASN A 112 -8.05 1.09 -10.08
CA ASN A 112 -8.02 1.14 -8.63
C ASN A 112 -7.07 0.03 -8.16
N ALA A 113 -6.18 0.35 -7.22
CA ALA A 113 -5.43 -0.66 -6.51
C ALA A 113 -6.42 -1.64 -5.83
N PRO A 114 -6.08 -2.94 -5.76
CA PRO A 114 -6.90 -3.90 -5.03
C PRO A 114 -7.14 -3.48 -3.57
N ALA A 115 -8.19 -4.02 -2.94
CA ALA A 115 -8.54 -3.67 -1.57
C ALA A 115 -7.35 -3.80 -0.60
N GLY A 116 -7.11 -2.77 0.20
CA GLY A 116 -5.99 -2.71 1.14
C GLY A 116 -4.61 -2.53 0.50
N MET A 117 -4.55 -2.13 -0.78
CA MET A 117 -3.31 -1.87 -1.50
C MET A 117 -3.21 -0.43 -1.99
N VAL A 118 -1.97 -0.02 -2.29
CA VAL A 118 -1.62 1.34 -2.72
C VAL A 118 -0.75 1.28 -3.98
N LEU A 119 -0.64 2.40 -4.69
CA LEU A 119 0.24 2.47 -5.86
C LEU A 119 1.69 2.70 -5.46
N ILE A 120 2.60 1.94 -6.07
CA ILE A 120 4.05 2.13 -5.96
C ILE A 120 4.71 2.36 -7.32
N GLY A 121 3.99 2.16 -8.41
CA GLY A 121 4.57 2.32 -9.75
C GLY A 121 3.53 2.45 -10.85
N ARG A 122 4.01 2.94 -11.99
CA ARG A 122 3.28 3.09 -13.25
C ARG A 122 4.22 2.84 -14.41
N ALA A 123 3.73 2.19 -15.45
CA ALA A 123 4.39 2.06 -16.73
C ALA A 123 3.42 2.49 -17.84
N HIS A 124 3.96 3.12 -18.88
CA HIS A 124 3.24 3.57 -20.05
C HIS A 124 4.10 3.31 -21.29
N ASP A 125 3.49 2.75 -22.33
CA ASP A 125 4.17 2.32 -23.55
C ASP A 125 3.33 2.74 -24.76
N GLY A 126 3.95 3.41 -25.73
CA GLY A 126 3.27 4.01 -26.88
C GLY A 126 2.82 5.47 -26.69
N ASP A 127 1.83 5.84 -27.51
CA ASP A 127 1.17 7.15 -27.57
C ASP A 127 -0.16 7.15 -26.77
N GLU A 128 -1.11 8.05 -27.04
CA GLU A 128 -2.44 8.08 -26.40
C GLU A 128 -3.30 6.80 -26.55
N ASN A 129 -2.92 5.89 -27.45
CA ASN A 129 -3.50 4.54 -27.56
C ASN A 129 -2.67 3.46 -26.87
N GLY A 130 -1.56 3.87 -26.27
CA GLY A 130 -0.61 3.09 -25.52
C GLY A 130 -1.20 2.40 -24.29
N ASN A 131 -0.42 1.45 -23.80
CA ASN A 131 -0.83 0.60 -22.70
C ASN A 131 -0.25 1.10 -21.38
N THR A 132 -1.14 1.52 -20.47
CA THR A 132 -0.73 1.82 -19.10
C THR A 132 -0.93 0.66 -18.18
N ARG A 133 0.04 0.46 -17.30
CA ARG A 133 -0.01 -0.50 -16.20
C ARG A 133 0.35 0.18 -14.90
N TYR A 134 -0.20 -0.33 -13.81
CA TYR A 134 0.08 0.15 -12.46
C TYR A 134 0.65 -0.98 -11.63
N ARG A 135 1.53 -0.64 -10.69
CA ARG A 135 2.10 -1.59 -9.75
C ARG A 135 1.52 -1.31 -8.36
N PRO A 136 0.62 -2.16 -7.85
CA PRO A 136 0.14 -2.05 -6.49
C PRO A 136 1.11 -2.70 -5.50
N ALA A 137 1.00 -2.35 -4.22
CA ALA A 137 1.69 -3.02 -3.13
C ALA A 137 0.75 -3.25 -1.94
N ARG A 138 0.97 -4.36 -1.25
CA ARG A 138 0.38 -4.63 0.07
C ARG A 138 1.22 -3.94 1.12
N ILE A 139 0.57 -3.22 2.04
CA ILE A 139 1.22 -2.57 3.16
C ILE A 139 0.79 -3.27 4.45
N THR A 140 1.75 -3.56 5.33
CA THR A 140 1.46 -4.09 6.66
C THR A 140 2.27 -3.36 7.73
N LEU A 141 1.74 -3.32 8.96
CA LEU A 141 2.48 -2.92 10.16
C LEU A 141 2.55 -4.12 11.09
N ASN A 142 3.76 -4.61 11.39
CA ASN A 142 3.96 -5.81 12.21
C ASN A 142 3.13 -7.01 11.71
N GLY A 143 2.99 -7.15 10.37
CA GLY A 143 2.18 -8.19 9.73
C GLY A 143 0.68 -7.92 9.68
N ARG A 144 0.18 -6.86 10.33
CA ARG A 144 -1.24 -6.48 10.28
C ARG A 144 -1.53 -5.69 9.01
N ALA A 145 -2.54 -6.13 8.27
CA ALA A 145 -2.95 -5.48 7.03
C ALA A 145 -3.55 -4.10 7.27
N ILE A 146 -3.62 -3.29 6.21
CA ILE A 146 -4.34 -2.01 6.22
C ILE A 146 -5.65 -2.10 5.46
N GLU A 147 -6.52 -1.15 5.74
CA GLU A 147 -7.64 -0.75 4.88
C GLU A 147 -7.43 0.70 4.43
N ILE A 148 -8.05 1.06 3.30
CA ILE A 148 -8.04 2.44 2.79
C ILE A 148 -9.33 3.12 3.24
N ILE A 149 -9.19 4.19 4.02
CA ILE A 149 -10.28 5.06 4.45
C ILE A 149 -10.13 6.45 3.83
N ASP A 150 -11.13 7.33 4.03
CA ASP A 150 -11.12 8.72 3.57
C ASP A 150 -10.74 8.88 2.10
N SER A 151 -11.27 7.99 1.25
CA SER A 151 -10.94 7.98 -0.17
C SER A 151 -11.41 9.26 -0.86
N LYS A 152 -10.53 9.90 -1.61
CA LYS A 152 -10.79 11.13 -2.38
C LYS A 152 -10.50 10.89 -3.85
N THR A 153 -11.25 11.58 -4.69
CA THR A 153 -10.95 11.71 -6.13
C THR A 153 -10.61 13.17 -6.39
N SER A 154 -9.50 13.42 -7.08
CA SER A 154 -9.12 14.78 -7.45
C SER A 154 -10.13 15.37 -8.43
N GLY A 155 -10.11 16.69 -8.57
CA GLY A 155 -10.65 17.33 -9.76
C GLY A 155 -9.87 16.93 -11.01
N ASP A 156 -10.36 17.42 -12.13
CA ASP A 156 -9.75 17.27 -13.44
C ASP A 156 -8.41 18.02 -13.52
N ILE A 157 -7.33 17.30 -13.85
CA ILE A 157 -6.00 17.88 -14.07
C ILE A 157 -5.62 17.67 -15.53
N LYS A 158 -5.36 18.76 -16.24
CA LYS A 158 -4.85 18.70 -17.61
C LYS A 158 -3.42 18.15 -17.57
N GLU A 159 -3.14 17.04 -18.23
CA GLU A 159 -1.82 16.40 -18.12
C GLU A 159 -0.72 17.24 -18.73
N SER A 160 -0.97 17.90 -19.87
CA SER A 160 0.04 18.72 -20.55
C SER A 160 0.38 20.04 -19.86
N SER A 161 -0.34 20.43 -18.80
CA SER A 161 -0.14 21.75 -18.16
C SER A 161 1.03 21.82 -17.17
N GLY A 162 1.75 20.73 -16.93
CA GLY A 162 2.81 20.73 -15.90
C GLY A 162 2.29 20.81 -14.48
N THR A 163 1.00 20.56 -14.28
CA THR A 163 0.38 20.67 -12.96
C THR A 163 0.62 19.40 -12.16
N TRP A 164 1.14 19.57 -10.95
CA TRP A 164 1.29 18.49 -10.00
C TRP A 164 -0.07 18.06 -9.47
N PHE A 165 -0.32 16.75 -9.50
CA PHE A 165 -1.12 16.12 -8.48
C PHE A 165 -0.21 15.70 -7.31
N LYS A 166 -0.56 16.11 -6.09
CA LYS A 166 0.04 15.61 -4.86
C LYS A 166 -1.08 15.24 -3.88
N THR A 167 -0.93 14.11 -3.22
CA THR A 167 -1.87 13.69 -2.17
C THR A 167 -1.77 14.61 -0.97
N GLU A 168 -2.86 14.70 -0.21
CA GLU A 168 -2.85 15.32 1.11
C GLU A 168 -1.84 14.64 2.05
N THR A 169 -1.48 15.31 3.15
CA THR A 169 -0.38 14.91 4.04
C THR A 169 -0.46 13.45 4.47
N ARG A 170 -1.65 12.97 4.84
CA ARG A 170 -1.88 11.59 5.35
C ARG A 170 -2.31 10.59 4.28
N GLN A 171 -2.37 11.01 3.02
CA GLN A 171 -2.92 10.20 1.95
C GLN A 171 -1.86 9.70 0.99
N VAL A 172 -2.14 8.55 0.39
CA VAL A 172 -1.33 7.91 -0.64
C VAL A 172 -2.16 7.67 -1.89
N MET A 173 -1.51 7.47 -3.03
CA MET A 173 -2.21 7.21 -4.29
C MET A 173 -2.78 5.79 -4.31
N THR A 174 -4.04 5.66 -4.70
CA THR A 174 -4.76 4.38 -4.77
C THR A 174 -5.39 4.12 -6.13
N GLY A 175 -5.40 5.11 -7.03
CA GLY A 175 -5.93 4.92 -8.37
C GLY A 175 -5.68 6.11 -9.27
N ARG A 176 -5.97 5.91 -10.55
CA ARG A 176 -5.89 6.95 -11.59
C ARG A 176 -6.83 6.59 -12.73
N MET A 177 -7.34 7.62 -13.38
CA MET A 177 -8.05 7.53 -14.65
C MET A 177 -7.58 8.69 -15.52
N HIS A 178 -7.38 8.42 -16.79
CA HIS A 178 -7.21 9.41 -17.83
C HIS A 178 -8.31 9.20 -18.85
N LYS A 179 -8.77 10.23 -19.56
CA LYS A 179 -9.80 10.10 -20.60
C LYS A 179 -9.46 10.93 -21.83
N GLY A 180 -9.36 10.24 -22.96
CA GLY A 180 -9.12 10.80 -24.29
C GLY A 180 -7.64 11.10 -24.56
N ASP A 181 -7.38 12.22 -25.25
CA ASP A 181 -6.03 12.64 -25.64
C ASP A 181 -5.40 13.54 -24.56
N GLU A 182 -4.12 13.85 -24.72
CA GLU A 182 -3.27 14.49 -23.72
C GLU A 182 -3.68 15.92 -23.32
N ASN A 183 -4.62 16.50 -24.04
CA ASN A 183 -5.24 17.78 -23.70
C ASN A 183 -6.45 17.66 -22.79
N LYS A 184 -6.82 16.45 -22.38
CA LYS A 184 -7.97 16.18 -21.52
C LYS A 184 -7.52 15.84 -20.10
N TYR A 185 -8.45 15.26 -19.34
CA TYR A 185 -8.38 15.28 -17.89
C TYR A 185 -7.90 13.94 -17.34
N THR A 186 -6.93 14.03 -16.44
CA THR A 186 -6.59 12.97 -15.52
C THR A 186 -7.18 13.26 -14.16
N GLN A 187 -7.73 12.22 -13.56
CA GLN A 187 -8.14 12.21 -12.17
C GLN A 187 -7.33 11.16 -11.41
N TYR A 188 -7.07 11.47 -10.15
CA TYR A 188 -6.33 10.61 -9.25
C TYR A 188 -7.20 10.24 -8.05
N LYS A 189 -7.02 9.02 -7.55
CA LYS A 189 -7.59 8.59 -6.29
C LYS A 189 -6.52 8.54 -5.22
N SER A 190 -6.88 9.01 -4.04
CA SER A 190 -6.06 8.96 -2.85
C SER A 190 -6.87 8.44 -1.65
N GLY A 191 -6.18 8.00 -0.61
CA GLY A 191 -6.83 7.60 0.64
C GLY A 191 -5.83 7.45 1.78
N THR A 192 -6.36 7.39 2.99
CA THR A 192 -5.59 7.22 4.23
C THR A 192 -5.48 5.73 4.55
N MET A 193 -4.28 5.27 4.92
CA MET A 193 -4.08 3.88 5.34
C MET A 193 -4.36 3.74 6.84
N ARG A 194 -5.32 2.89 7.21
CA ARG A 194 -5.60 2.53 8.61
C ARG A 194 -5.23 1.07 8.85
N VAL A 195 -4.53 0.78 9.94
CA VAL A 195 -4.18 -0.61 10.29
C VAL A 195 -5.42 -1.33 10.82
N THR A 196 -5.71 -2.49 10.22
CA THR A 196 -6.86 -3.34 10.59
C THR A 196 -6.65 -4.01 11.95
N GLY A 197 -7.74 -4.19 12.70
CA GLY A 197 -7.71 -4.90 13.99
C GLY A 197 -6.97 -4.18 15.11
N SER A 198 -6.99 -2.84 15.12
CA SER A 198 -6.32 -2.07 16.18
C SER A 198 -7.11 -2.10 17.49
N ALA A 199 -6.98 -3.20 18.23
CA ALA A 199 -7.33 -3.30 19.64
C ALA A 199 -6.04 -3.27 20.48
N SER A 200 -6.12 -2.67 21.67
CA SER A 200 -4.98 -2.29 22.52
C SER A 200 -4.06 -3.47 22.86
N SER A 201 -2.77 -3.36 22.54
CA SER A 201 -1.77 -4.27 23.10
C SER A 201 -1.29 -3.75 24.46
N ALA A 202 -1.82 -4.31 25.55
CA ALA A 202 -1.07 -4.40 26.80
C ALA A 202 0.08 -5.42 26.61
N PRO A 203 1.25 -5.24 27.27
CA PRO A 203 2.37 -6.16 27.10
C PRO A 203 2.02 -7.51 27.74
N GLN A 204 2.00 -8.59 26.95
CA GLN A 204 2.01 -9.93 27.51
C GLN A 204 3.44 -10.27 27.92
N ALA A 205 3.61 -10.46 29.22
CA ALA A 205 4.81 -10.96 29.86
C ALA A 205 5.22 -12.33 29.30
N GLU A 206 6.53 -12.53 29.22
CA GLU A 206 7.17 -13.76 28.80
C GLU A 206 6.77 -14.95 29.70
N GLY A 207 6.45 -16.06 29.05
CA GLY A 207 6.19 -17.35 29.67
C GLY A 207 6.93 -18.45 28.92
N SER A 208 8.12 -18.76 29.43
CA SER A 208 8.99 -19.89 29.11
C SER A 208 8.25 -21.24 29.03
N GLY A 209 8.60 -22.10 28.06
CA GLY A 209 8.47 -23.55 28.24
C GLY A 209 8.22 -24.43 27.01
N SER A 210 9.31 -25.08 26.55
CA SER A 210 9.37 -26.47 26.08
C SER A 210 8.93 -26.85 24.66
N THR A 211 9.96 -27.09 23.85
CA THR A 211 10.08 -27.96 22.66
C THR A 211 9.34 -29.30 22.78
N GLN A 212 8.66 -29.72 21.71
CA GLN A 212 8.49 -31.14 21.36
C GLN A 212 8.26 -31.33 19.85
N THR A 213 8.74 -32.48 19.41
CA THR A 213 9.29 -32.80 18.08
C THR A 213 8.22 -33.22 17.05
N ALA A 214 8.49 -32.94 15.78
CA ALA A 214 7.75 -33.42 14.61
C ALA A 214 7.82 -34.95 14.43
N PRO A 215 6.89 -35.52 13.64
CA PRO A 215 7.26 -36.59 12.73
C PRO A 215 6.96 -36.26 11.26
N ASP A 216 7.81 -36.84 10.44
CA ASP A 216 7.93 -36.79 8.99
C ASP A 216 6.64 -36.91 8.17
N ALA A 217 6.53 -36.05 7.15
CA ALA A 217 5.68 -36.27 5.99
C ALA A 217 6.46 -36.05 4.69
N LYS A 218 7.09 -37.15 4.25
CA LYS A 218 7.38 -37.61 2.88
C LYS A 218 7.15 -36.61 1.73
N ALA A 219 8.26 -36.25 1.09
CA ALA A 219 8.33 -35.47 -0.16
C ALA A 219 7.65 -36.19 -1.35
N PRO A 220 6.91 -35.48 -2.20
CA PRO A 220 6.53 -35.97 -3.52
C PRO A 220 7.66 -35.78 -4.55
N ALA A 221 7.79 -36.78 -5.41
CA ALA A 221 8.81 -36.95 -6.44
C ALA A 221 8.82 -35.85 -7.52
N PRO A 222 9.97 -35.60 -8.19
CA PRO A 222 10.12 -34.54 -9.17
C PRO A 222 9.31 -34.80 -10.45
N GLN A 223 8.47 -33.84 -10.84
CA GLN A 223 7.84 -33.83 -12.15
C GLN A 223 8.86 -33.51 -13.25
N LYS A 224 8.84 -34.35 -14.28
CA LYS A 224 9.70 -34.31 -15.46
C LYS A 224 9.60 -32.98 -16.21
N THR A 225 10.77 -32.42 -16.46
CA THR A 225 11.05 -31.40 -17.47
C THR A 225 10.54 -31.85 -18.84
N GLN A 226 9.67 -31.04 -19.44
CA GLN A 226 9.27 -31.18 -20.84
C GLN A 226 10.27 -30.41 -21.70
N THR A 227 11.12 -31.15 -22.39
CA THR A 227 12.08 -30.65 -23.38
C THR A 227 11.34 -30.29 -24.67
N THR A 228 11.28 -29.00 -25.01
CA THR A 228 10.96 -28.54 -26.36
C THR A 228 12.19 -28.60 -27.27
N PRO A 229 12.08 -29.10 -28.52
CA PRO A 229 13.20 -29.20 -29.44
C PRO A 229 13.60 -27.81 -30.01
N PRO A 230 14.90 -27.57 -30.28
CA PRO A 230 15.36 -26.37 -30.96
C PRO A 230 15.30 -26.55 -32.49
N GLY A 231 14.87 -25.50 -33.19
CA GLY A 231 15.21 -25.30 -34.60
C GLY A 231 14.06 -24.86 -35.50
N LYS A 232 14.10 -23.59 -35.91
CA LYS A 232 14.33 -23.22 -37.32
C LYS A 232 14.63 -21.73 -37.44
N THR A 233 15.86 -21.46 -37.83
CA THR A 233 16.38 -20.19 -38.33
C THR A 233 15.53 -19.72 -39.51
N ALA A 234 14.93 -18.54 -39.42
CA ALA A 234 14.35 -17.84 -40.56
C ALA A 234 15.32 -16.72 -40.96
N THR A 235 15.78 -16.82 -42.20
CA THR A 235 16.62 -15.86 -42.93
C THR A 235 15.93 -14.50 -43.05
N PRO A 236 16.67 -13.37 -42.99
CA PRO A 236 16.10 -12.03 -43.21
C PRO A 236 15.89 -11.79 -44.71
N GLY A 237 14.64 -11.52 -45.10
CA GLY A 237 14.26 -11.13 -46.45
C GLY A 237 14.21 -9.61 -46.60
N SER A 238 15.08 -9.11 -47.48
CA SER A 238 15.05 -7.88 -48.29
C SER A 238 14.37 -6.61 -47.76
N ALA A 239 15.21 -5.58 -47.59
CA ALA A 239 14.85 -4.17 -47.62
C ALA A 239 14.45 -3.73 -49.05
N PRO A 240 13.50 -2.79 -49.21
CA PRO A 240 13.37 -1.99 -50.42
C PRO A 240 14.20 -0.70 -50.31
N ALA A 241 14.91 -0.38 -51.38
CA ALA A 241 15.66 0.86 -51.57
C ALA A 241 14.72 2.08 -51.76
N PRO A 242 15.16 3.30 -51.42
CA PRO A 242 14.35 4.51 -51.54
C PRO A 242 14.30 5.05 -52.96
N HIS A 243 13.14 5.60 -53.33
CA HIS A 243 12.95 6.61 -54.37
C HIS A 243 12.59 7.93 -53.70
#